data_AF-A0A8T3SX90-F1
#
_entry.id   AF-A0A8T3SX90-F1
#
_cell.length_a   1.000
_cell.length_b   1.000
_cell.length_c   1.000
_cell.angle_alpha   90.00
_cell.angle_beta   90.00
_cell.angle_gamma   90.00
#
_symmetry.space_group_name_H-M   'P 1'
#
loop_
_entity.id
_entity.type
_entity.pdbx_description
1 polymer ?
#
loop_
_entity_poly.entity_id
_entity_poly.type
_entity_poly.pdbx_seq_one_letter_code
_entity_poly.pdbx_strand_id
1 'polypeptide(L)'
;MAPVPRLADSHTTRLLVFAKAPVPGRVKTRLMPGLTAQACTRLHRRLILHTLITATTANLYPVELWCAPNCTHPFFSACAKRFGVGLN
;
A
#
# COMPACT_ATOMS: atom_id res chain seq x y z
N MET A 1 25.78 0.02 -7.86
CA MET A 1 24.59 0.07 -8.73
C MET A 1 24.41 1.52 -9.16
N ALA A 2 24.55 1.84 -10.44
CA ALA A 2 24.44 3.21 -10.93
C ALA A 2 23.00 3.72 -10.76
N PRO A 3 22.79 5.03 -10.48
CA PRO A 3 21.46 5.60 -10.40
C PRO A 3 20.75 5.45 -11.77
N VAL A 4 19.54 4.91 -11.75
CA VAL A 4 18.69 4.79 -12.94
C VAL A 4 18.44 6.21 -13.47
N PRO A 5 18.71 6.48 -14.75
CA PRO A 5 18.52 7.82 -15.32
C PRO A 5 17.05 8.22 -15.21
N ARG A 6 16.80 9.39 -14.63
CA ARG A 6 15.47 10.00 -14.59
C ARG A 6 15.13 10.47 -16.00
N LEU A 7 14.19 9.77 -16.65
CA LEU A 7 13.61 10.21 -17.92
C LEU A 7 13.07 11.64 -17.75
N ALA A 8 13.59 12.54 -18.56
CA ALA A 8 13.13 13.91 -18.63
C ALA A 8 11.72 13.97 -19.27
N ASP A 9 10.87 14.79 -18.64
CA ASP A 9 9.73 15.54 -19.17
C ASP A 9 8.26 15.07 -19.00
N SER A 10 7.51 16.01 -18.37
CA SER A 10 6.14 16.52 -18.58
C SER A 10 4.87 15.68 -18.34
N HIS A 11 4.95 14.47 -17.78
CA HIS A 11 3.80 13.87 -17.09
C HIS A 11 4.15 13.49 -15.66
N THR A 12 3.34 13.95 -14.70
CA THR A 12 3.51 13.72 -13.25
C THR A 12 3.14 12.27 -12.90
N THR A 13 3.89 11.31 -13.45
CA THR A 13 3.68 9.88 -13.24
C THR A 13 3.78 9.54 -11.76
N ARG A 14 2.83 8.73 -11.30
CA ARG A 14 2.71 8.29 -9.90
C ARG A 14 2.51 6.79 -9.86
N LEU A 15 3.06 6.16 -8.82
CA LEU A 15 2.79 4.77 -8.53
C LEU A 15 1.63 4.67 -7.55
N LEU A 16 0.50 4.13 -8.00
CA LEU A 16 -0.71 4.02 -7.21
C LEU A 16 -0.79 2.63 -6.56
N VAL A 17 -0.82 2.58 -5.23
CA VAL A 17 -1.01 1.35 -4.46
C VAL A 17 -2.44 1.32 -3.92
N PHE A 18 -3.28 0.46 -4.49
CA PHE A 18 -4.66 0.30 -4.03
C PHE A 18 -4.75 -0.66 -2.84
N ALA A 19 -5.41 -0.22 -1.78
CA ALA A 19 -5.55 -0.99 -0.55
C ALA A 19 -6.94 -0.84 0.08
N LYS A 20 -7.55 -1.97 0.42
CA LYS A 20 -8.75 -1.99 1.26
C LYS A 20 -8.39 -1.92 2.75
N ALA A 21 -9.20 -1.24 3.54
CA ALA A 21 -9.03 -1.13 4.99
C ALA A 21 -8.93 -2.53 5.62
N PRO A 22 -7.91 -2.79 6.48
CA PRO A 22 -7.66 -4.10 7.05
C PRO A 22 -8.67 -4.41 8.18
N VAL A 23 -9.88 -4.77 7.79
CA VAL A 23 -10.97 -5.15 8.70
C VAL A 23 -11.21 -6.66 8.62
N PRO A 24 -11.30 -7.38 9.76
CA PRO A 24 -11.64 -8.80 9.78
C PRO A 24 -12.89 -9.13 8.97
N GLY A 25 -12.80 -10.19 8.16
CA GLY A 25 -13.89 -10.64 7.29
C GLY A 25 -14.14 -9.78 6.05
N ARG A 26 -13.39 -8.69 5.86
CA ARG A 26 -13.56 -7.76 4.70
C ARG A 26 -12.41 -7.82 3.70
N VAL A 27 -11.31 -8.47 4.05
CA VAL A 27 -10.09 -8.57 3.23
C VAL A 27 -9.63 -10.01 3.11
N LYS A 28 -9.12 -10.37 1.92
CA LYS A 28 -8.59 -11.70 1.60
C LYS A 28 -9.54 -12.85 1.99
N THR A 29 -10.84 -12.66 1.78
CA THR A 29 -11.90 -13.61 2.20
C THR A 29 -11.80 -14.97 1.52
N ARG A 30 -11.25 -15.03 0.29
CA ARG A 30 -10.96 -16.31 -0.40
C ARG A 30 -9.94 -17.19 0.34
N LEU A 31 -9.15 -16.63 1.27
CA LEU A 31 -8.22 -17.39 2.11
C LEU A 31 -8.86 -17.89 3.42
N MET A 32 -10.10 -17.49 3.71
CA MET A 32 -10.77 -17.89 4.96
C MET A 32 -11.08 -19.40 5.11
N PRO A 33 -11.18 -20.23 4.04
CA PRO A 33 -11.27 -21.68 4.23
C PRO A 33 -10.08 -22.28 5.00
N GLY A 34 -8.90 -21.64 4.95
CA GLY A 34 -7.69 -22.08 5.66
C GLY A 34 -7.18 -21.11 6.72
N LEU A 35 -7.81 -19.94 6.89
CA LEU A 35 -7.34 -18.88 7.81
C LEU A 35 -8.51 -18.23 8.54
N THR A 36 -8.30 -17.79 9.77
CA THR A 36 -9.29 -16.97 10.47
C THR A 36 -9.38 -15.57 9.86
N ALA A 37 -10.51 -14.89 10.06
CA ALA A 37 -10.69 -13.49 9.66
C ALA A 37 -9.58 -12.56 10.19
N GLN A 38 -9.09 -12.78 11.42
CA GLN A 38 -7.97 -12.01 11.96
C GLN A 38 -6.64 -12.38 11.27
N ALA A 39 -6.42 -13.65 10.96
CA ALA A 39 -5.23 -14.09 10.22
C ALA A 39 -5.18 -13.47 8.82
N CYS A 40 -6.30 -13.46 8.09
CA CYS A 40 -6.43 -12.75 6.81
C CYS A 40 -6.14 -11.25 6.95
N THR A 41 -6.61 -10.62 8.02
CA THR A 41 -6.36 -9.19 8.30
C THR A 41 -4.88 -8.91 8.55
N ARG A 42 -4.20 -9.74 9.36
CA ARG A 42 -2.76 -9.62 9.61
C ARG A 42 -1.96 -9.83 8.33
N LEU A 43 -2.33 -10.83 7.54
CA LEU A 43 -1.71 -11.08 6.24
C LEU A 43 -1.88 -9.89 5.30
N HIS A 44 -3.09 -9.34 5.19
CA HIS A 44 -3.37 -8.17 4.37
C HIS A 44 -2.54 -6.96 4.78
N ARG A 45 -2.42 -6.68 6.10
CA ARG A 45 -1.51 -5.64 6.61
C ARG A 45 -0.07 -5.88 6.20
N ARG A 46 0.44 -7.10 6.34
CA ARG A 46 1.81 -7.46 5.95
C ARG A 46 2.05 -7.25 4.45
N LEU A 47 1.09 -7.62 3.61
CA LEU A 47 1.18 -7.41 2.17
C LEU A 47 1.23 -5.92 1.81
N ILE A 48 0.36 -5.09 2.39
CA ILE A 48 0.41 -3.63 2.15
C ILE A 48 1.76 -3.06 2.59
N LEU A 49 2.23 -3.40 3.79
CA LEU A 49 3.51 -2.93 4.29
C LEU A 49 4.66 -3.34 3.37
N HIS A 50 4.68 -4.60 2.91
CA HIS A 50 5.69 -5.09 1.98
C HIS A 50 5.63 -4.35 0.64
N THR A 51 4.44 -4.15 0.08
CA THR A 51 4.26 -3.39 -1.16
C THR A 51 4.76 -1.95 -1.01
N LEU A 52 4.43 -1.29 0.09
CA LEU A 52 4.88 0.09 0.34
C LEU A 52 6.40 0.16 0.51
N ILE A 53 7.01 -0.75 1.28
CA ILE A 53 8.47 -0.86 1.38
C ILE A 53 9.10 -0.97 -0.01
N THR A 54 8.67 -1.96 -0.80
CA THR A 54 9.22 -2.20 -2.15
C THR A 54 9.04 -0.98 -3.05
N ALA A 55 7.84 -0.39 -3.07
CA ALA A 55 7.52 0.77 -3.91
C ALA A 55 8.37 2.00 -3.54
N THR A 56 8.47 2.32 -2.25
CA THR A 56 9.23 3.50 -1.80
C THR A 56 10.73 3.29 -1.91
N THR A 57 11.24 2.08 -1.68
CA THR A 57 12.67 1.76 -1.82
C THR A 57 13.11 1.81 -3.28
N ALA A 58 12.24 1.45 -4.23
CA ALA A 58 12.56 1.53 -5.66
C ALA A 58 12.79 2.99 -6.12
N ASN A 59 12.18 3.97 -5.44
CA ASN A 59 12.35 5.42 -5.66
C ASN A 59 12.24 5.84 -7.15
N LEU A 60 11.32 5.22 -7.89
CA LEU A 60 11.10 5.49 -9.31
C LEU A 60 10.18 6.68 -9.53
N TYR A 61 9.09 6.75 -8.75
CA TYR A 61 8.04 7.78 -8.82
C TYR A 61 7.46 8.04 -7.42
N PRO A 62 6.80 9.19 -7.19
CA PRO A 62 5.99 9.41 -5.99
C PRO A 62 4.95 8.29 -5.82
N VAL A 63 4.83 7.79 -4.60
CA VAL A 63 3.91 6.69 -4.26
C VAL A 63 2.68 7.26 -3.54
N GLU A 64 1.50 6.79 -3.95
CA GLU A 64 0.24 7.13 -3.31
C GLU A 64 -0.49 5.87 -2.88
N LEU A 65 -1.07 5.91 -1.69
CA LEU A 65 -1.89 4.85 -1.12
C LEU A 65 -3.37 5.20 -1.30
N TRP A 66 -4.00 4.49 -2.23
CA TRP A 66 -5.40 4.67 -2.61
C TRP A 66 -6.30 3.72 -1.81
N CYS A 67 -7.15 4.29 -0.96
CA CYS A 67 -7.78 3.61 0.16
C CYS A 67 -9.26 3.32 -0.10
N ALA A 68 -9.66 2.08 0.08
CA ALA A 68 -11.07 1.68 0.06
C ALA A 68 -11.55 1.24 1.47
N PRO A 69 -12.76 1.61 1.91
CA PRO A 69 -13.72 2.48 1.22
C PRO A 69 -13.36 3.98 1.32
N ASN A 70 -12.44 4.35 2.21
CA ASN A 70 -11.89 5.70 2.36
C ASN A 70 -10.59 5.65 3.20
N CYS A 71 -9.91 6.79 3.33
CA CYS A 71 -8.62 6.94 4.03
C CYS A 71 -8.70 6.99 5.58
N THR A 72 -9.89 6.89 6.17
CA THR A 72 -10.06 7.18 7.62
C THR A 72 -9.49 6.09 8.54
N HIS A 73 -9.29 4.88 8.01
CA HIS A 73 -8.81 3.76 8.82
C HIS A 73 -7.39 4.05 9.38
N PRO A 74 -7.13 3.97 10.70
CA PRO A 74 -5.86 4.39 11.33
C PRO A 74 -4.60 3.71 10.77
N PHE A 75 -4.76 2.49 10.22
CA PHE A 75 -3.69 1.81 9.51
C PHE A 75 -3.12 2.62 8.34
N PHE A 76 -3.95 3.35 7.59
CA PHE A 76 -3.52 4.13 6.44
C PHE A 76 -2.73 5.37 6.86
N SER A 77 -3.19 6.12 7.86
CA SER A 77 -2.43 7.25 8.41
C SER A 77 -1.08 6.81 9.01
N ALA A 78 -1.03 5.62 9.63
CA ALA A 78 0.24 5.03 10.07
C ALA A 78 1.17 4.67 8.90
N CYS A 79 0.62 4.16 7.79
CA CYS A 79 1.41 3.87 6.58
C CYS A 79 1.94 5.16 5.93
N ALA A 80 1.09 6.18 5.76
CA ALA A 80 1.48 7.46 5.19
C ALA A 80 2.64 8.10 5.95
N LYS A 81 2.53 8.16 7.29
CA LYS A 81 3.60 8.68 8.16
C LYS A 81 4.89 7.87 8.06
N ARG A 82 4.78 6.54 8.03
CA ARG A 82 5.94 5.64 8.01
C ARG A 82 6.70 5.66 6.69
N PHE A 83 6.00 5.78 5.57
CA PHE A 83 6.56 5.62 4.22
C PHE A 83 6.63 6.92 3.41
N GLY A 84 6.11 8.03 3.92
CA GLY A 84 6.08 9.31 3.20
C GLY A 84 5.21 9.30 1.94
N VAL A 85 4.13 8.51 1.96
CA VAL A 85 3.21 8.35 0.81
C VAL A 85 1.96 9.21 0.97
N GLY A 86 1.40 9.69 -0.14
CA GLY A 86 0.10 10.39 -0.16
C GLY A 86 -1.05 9.45 0.16
N LEU A 87 -2.14 9.97 0.74
CA LEU A 87 -3.39 9.24 0.95
C LEU A 87 -4.48 9.77 0.02
N ASN A 88 -5.12 8.88 -0.72
CA ASN A 88 -6.24 9.19 -1.60
C ASN A 88 -7.39 8.20 -1.41
#